data_AF-A0A2D8AFP5-F1
#
_entry.id   AF-A0A2D8AFP5-F1
#
_cell.length_a   1.000
_cell.length_b   1.000
_cell.length_c   1.000
_cell.angle_alpha   90.00
_cell.angle_beta   90.00
_cell.angle_gamma   90.00
#
_symmetry.space_group_name_H-M   'P 1'
#
loop_
_entity.id
_entity.type
_entity.pdbx_description
1 polymer ?
#
loop_
_entity_poly.entity_id
_entity_poly.type
_entity_poly.pdbx_seq_one_letter_code
_entity_poly.pdbx_strand_id
1 'polypeptide(L)'
;MPMVMLDWPVSRQYFMSLFISRDLRPECRYRTQSLTMARGMVANGFGYSLFNMPLSSDMALDGTRLKAIRIEEELTPLTMGVVKLAQSRTTPAADAFIELLKDSVSDHPPQKATAKTQKISA
;
A
#
# COMPACT_ATOMS: atom_id res chain seq x y z
N MET A 1 -19.11 -6.50 6.13
CA MET A 1 -18.92 -6.51 4.66
C MET A 1 -17.69 -7.36 4.35
N PRO A 2 -17.69 -8.19 3.31
CA PRO A 2 -16.53 -9.03 2.99
C PRO A 2 -15.40 -8.21 2.35
N MET A 3 -14.17 -8.69 2.51
CA MET A 3 -12.98 -8.14 1.89
C MET A 3 -12.74 -8.77 0.52
N VAL A 4 -12.49 -7.91 -0.47
CA VAL A 4 -11.87 -8.24 -1.76
C VAL A 4 -10.38 -8.01 -1.62
N MET A 5 -9.61 -9.10 -1.52
CA MET A 5 -8.17 -9.02 -1.24
C MET A 5 -7.34 -8.92 -2.52
N LEU A 6 -6.48 -7.91 -2.59
CA LEU A 6 -5.40 -7.85 -3.57
C LEU A 6 -4.27 -8.81 -3.15
N ASP A 7 -4.28 -10.01 -3.72
CA ASP A 7 -3.49 -11.18 -3.29
C ASP A 7 -2.12 -11.25 -3.98
N TRP A 8 -1.31 -10.20 -3.80
CA TRP A 8 0.12 -10.28 -4.12
C TRP A 8 0.90 -10.92 -2.96
N PRO A 9 1.93 -11.75 -3.23
CA PRO A 9 2.61 -12.55 -2.20
C PRO A 9 3.07 -11.77 -0.95
N VAL A 10 3.51 -10.52 -1.11
CA VAL A 10 3.93 -9.62 -0.02
C VAL A 10 2.77 -8.75 0.48
N SER A 11 1.95 -8.21 -0.42
CA SER A 11 0.82 -7.34 -0.05
C SER A 11 -0.22 -8.05 0.81
N ARG A 12 -0.46 -9.34 0.58
CA ARG A 12 -1.39 -10.14 1.40
C ARG A 12 -1.00 -10.12 2.87
N GLN A 13 0.25 -10.42 3.17
CA GLN A 13 0.74 -10.51 4.55
C GLN A 13 0.65 -9.15 5.24
N TYR A 14 1.02 -8.09 4.51
CA TYR A 14 0.88 -6.72 4.99
C TYR A 14 -0.58 -6.34 5.29
N PHE A 15 -1.52 -6.54 4.35
CA PHE A 15 -2.91 -6.17 4.62
C PHE A 15 -3.51 -6.95 5.78
N MET A 16 -3.16 -8.24 5.92
CA MET A 16 -3.59 -9.04 7.07
C MET A 16 -2.96 -8.56 8.38
N SER A 17 -1.69 -8.14 8.38
CA SER A 17 -1.05 -7.62 9.59
C SER A 17 -1.70 -6.33 10.09
N LEU A 18 -2.22 -5.49 9.19
CA LEU A 18 -3.00 -4.30 9.57
C LEU A 18 -4.23 -4.66 10.43
N PHE A 19 -5.00 -5.66 10.03
CA PHE A 19 -6.15 -6.12 10.84
C PHE A 19 -5.70 -6.77 12.16
N ILE A 20 -4.68 -7.63 12.12
CA ILE A 20 -4.17 -8.32 13.31
C ILE A 20 -3.67 -7.31 14.35
N SER A 21 -2.98 -6.24 13.93
CA SER A 21 -2.51 -5.18 14.84
C SER A 21 -3.64 -4.46 15.59
N ARG A 22 -4.89 -4.64 15.15
CA ARG A 22 -6.10 -4.07 15.74
C ARG A 22 -7.04 -5.12 16.31
N ASP A 23 -6.55 -6.35 16.50
CA ASP A 23 -7.34 -7.50 16.95
C ASP A 23 -8.56 -7.80 16.06
N LEU A 24 -8.50 -7.41 14.79
CA LEU A 24 -9.55 -7.64 13.79
C LEU A 24 -9.22 -8.86 12.91
N ARG A 25 -10.27 -9.49 12.39
CA ARG A 25 -10.18 -10.57 11.40
C ARG A 25 -11.06 -10.26 10.20
N PRO A 26 -10.50 -9.95 9.02
CA PRO A 26 -11.30 -9.66 7.85
C PRO A 26 -11.88 -10.96 7.27
N GLU A 27 -13.13 -10.93 6.85
CA GLU A 27 -13.73 -12.01 6.06
C GLU A 27 -13.29 -11.88 4.60
N CYS A 28 -12.20 -12.54 4.23
CA CYS A 28 -11.69 -12.54 2.86
C CYS A 28 -12.51 -13.50 1.97
N ARG A 29 -13.56 -12.98 1.34
CA ARG A 29 -14.45 -13.76 0.45
C ARG A 29 -13.93 -13.85 -0.98
N TYR A 30 -13.19 -12.85 -1.44
CA TYR A 30 -12.69 -12.76 -2.81
C TYR A 30 -11.19 -12.45 -2.81
N ARG A 31 -10.46 -13.02 -3.78
CA ARG A 31 -9.03 -12.81 -3.98
C ARG A 31 -8.74 -12.55 -5.44
N THR A 32 -7.89 -11.57 -5.72
CA THR A 32 -7.44 -11.28 -7.08
C THR A 32 -6.04 -10.68 -7.06
N GLN A 33 -5.26 -10.95 -8.11
CA GLN A 33 -3.96 -10.32 -8.32
C GLN A 33 -4.05 -9.07 -9.22
N SER A 34 -5.24 -8.74 -9.72
CA SER A 34 -5.46 -7.59 -10.58
C SER A 34 -6.08 -6.45 -9.78
N LEU A 35 -5.36 -5.33 -9.68
CA LEU A 35 -5.87 -4.09 -9.08
C LEU A 35 -7.16 -3.64 -9.77
N THR A 36 -7.20 -3.73 -11.09
CA THR A 36 -8.36 -3.39 -11.91
C THR A 36 -9.58 -4.25 -11.57
N MET A 37 -9.38 -5.56 -11.42
CA MET A 37 -10.46 -6.48 -11.03
C MET A 37 -10.96 -6.16 -9.62
N ALA A 38 -10.05 -5.92 -8.66
CA ALA A 38 -10.44 -5.55 -7.30
C ALA A 38 -11.28 -4.27 -7.29
N ARG A 39 -10.89 -3.25 -8.07
CA ARG A 39 -11.66 -2.00 -8.22
C ARG A 39 -13.05 -2.26 -8.79
N GLY A 40 -13.16 -3.05 -9.86
CA GLY A 40 -14.47 -3.41 -10.45
C GLY A 40 -15.37 -4.16 -9.47
N MET A 41 -14.83 -5.13 -8.74
CA MET A 41 -15.58 -5.87 -7.73
C MET A 41 -16.09 -4.95 -6.60
N VAL A 42 -15.25 -4.05 -6.09
CA VAL A 42 -15.66 -3.09 -5.05
C VAL A 42 -16.71 -2.12 -5.60
N ALA A 43 -16.50 -1.57 -6.80
CA ALA A 43 -17.44 -0.65 -7.43
C ALA A 43 -18.81 -1.28 -7.71
N ASN A 44 -18.85 -2.59 -7.97
CA ASN A 44 -20.08 -3.37 -8.14
C ASN A 44 -20.62 -3.98 -6.83
N GLY A 45 -20.13 -3.56 -5.67
CA GLY A 45 -20.72 -3.91 -4.37
C GLY A 45 -20.34 -5.27 -3.79
N PHE A 46 -19.31 -5.94 -4.31
CA PHE A 46 -18.86 -7.23 -3.79
C PHE A 46 -18.17 -7.15 -2.43
N GLY A 47 -17.80 -5.96 -1.97
CA GLY A 47 -17.05 -5.79 -0.72
C GLY A 47 -16.20 -4.53 -0.70
N TYR A 48 -15.20 -4.51 0.18
CA TYR A 48 -14.21 -3.45 0.28
C TYR A 48 -12.81 -4.00 -0.01
N SER A 49 -11.88 -3.14 -0.40
CA SER A 49 -10.47 -3.50 -0.59
C SER A 49 -9.59 -2.46 0.09
N LEU A 50 -8.40 -2.89 0.51
CA LEU A 50 -7.35 -1.98 0.99
C LEU A 50 -6.33 -1.73 -0.11
N PHE A 51 -5.83 -0.50 -0.18
CA PHE A 51 -4.78 -0.08 -1.10
C PHE A 51 -3.75 0.76 -0.36
N ASN A 52 -2.47 0.59 -0.70
CA ASN A 52 -1.36 1.32 -0.07
C ASN A 52 -1.05 2.65 -0.76
N MET A 53 -1.69 2.89 -1.90
CA MET A 53 -1.54 4.11 -2.68
C MET A 53 -2.91 4.73 -2.90
N PRO A 54 -3.00 6.08 -2.93
CA PRO A 54 -4.20 6.77 -3.34
C PRO A 54 -4.66 6.27 -4.72
N LEU A 55 -5.97 6.12 -4.87
CA LEU A 55 -6.55 5.84 -6.19
C LEU A 55 -6.48 7.12 -7.02
N SER A 56 -5.87 7.04 -8.21
CA SER A 56 -5.81 8.16 -9.17
C SER A 56 -7.17 8.48 -9.79
N SER A 57 -8.12 7.55 -9.73
CA SER A 57 -9.47 7.69 -10.25
C SER A 57 -10.48 6.92 -9.40
N ASP A 58 -11.67 7.49 -9.25
CA ASP A 58 -12.83 6.91 -8.57
C ASP A 58 -13.72 6.06 -9.50
N MET A 59 -13.24 5.73 -10.72
CA MET A 59 -14.01 5.00 -11.73
C MET A 59 -13.34 3.68 -12.13
N ALA A 60 -14.08 2.57 -12.05
CA ALA A 60 -13.67 1.27 -12.57
C ALA A 60 -13.77 1.22 -14.11
N LEU A 61 -13.19 0.19 -14.74
CA LEU A 61 -13.14 0.11 -16.21
C LEU A 61 -14.51 -0.03 -16.87
N ASP A 62 -15.50 -0.54 -16.15
CA ASP A 62 -16.89 -0.65 -16.59
C ASP A 62 -17.68 0.66 -16.40
N GLY A 63 -17.04 1.72 -15.95
CA GLY A 63 -17.66 3.02 -15.69
C GLY A 63 -18.33 3.15 -14.32
N THR A 64 -18.33 2.08 -13.50
CA THR A 64 -18.89 2.14 -12.15
C THR A 64 -18.00 2.95 -11.20
N ARG A 65 -18.60 3.60 -10.21
CA ARG A 65 -17.89 4.48 -9.27
C ARG A 65 -17.55 3.74 -7.99
N LEU A 66 -16.37 3.99 -7.44
CA LEU A 66 -15.94 3.55 -6.11
C LEU A 66 -15.47 4.74 -5.28
N LYS A 67 -15.64 4.66 -3.96
CA LYS A 67 -15.19 5.72 -3.05
C LYS A 67 -13.88 5.32 -2.37
N ALA A 68 -12.84 6.12 -2.54
CA ALA A 68 -11.63 6.01 -1.74
C ALA A 68 -11.88 6.59 -0.35
N ILE A 69 -11.68 5.78 0.69
CA ILE A 69 -11.79 6.21 2.09
C ILE A 69 -10.40 6.11 2.73
N ARG A 70 -9.97 7.21 3.35
CA ARG A 70 -8.72 7.26 4.10
C ARG A 70 -8.92 6.53 5.43
N ILE A 71 -7.95 5.70 5.78
CA ILE A 71 -7.85 5.08 7.11
C ILE A 71 -7.25 6.13 8.05
N GLU A 72 -7.93 6.42 9.16
CA GLU A 72 -7.52 7.43 10.15
C GLU A 72 -6.63 6.86 11.24
N GLU A 73 -6.73 5.55 11.43
CA GLU A 73 -5.95 4.75 12.34
C GLU A 73 -4.43 4.83 12.07
N GLU A 74 -3.64 5.01 13.12
CA GLU A 74 -2.17 4.88 13.04
C GLU A 74 -1.77 3.41 12.80
N LEU A 75 -1.54 3.07 11.54
CA LEU A 75 -1.14 1.73 11.10
C LEU A 75 0.34 1.70 10.71
N THR A 76 0.94 0.51 10.74
CA THR A 76 2.31 0.32 10.27
C THR A 76 2.42 0.76 8.81
N PRO A 77 3.23 1.79 8.48
CA PRO A 77 3.34 2.27 7.12
C PRO A 77 4.13 1.29 6.26
N LEU A 78 3.78 1.20 4.98
CA LEU A 78 4.64 0.53 4.00
C LEU A 78 5.76 1.48 3.57
N THR A 79 7.01 1.04 3.70
CA THR A 79 8.18 1.79 3.22
C THR A 79 8.61 1.28 1.85
N MET A 80 8.80 2.19 0.89
CA MET A 80 9.46 1.91 -0.38
C MET A 80 10.92 2.33 -0.30
N GLY A 81 11.81 1.60 -0.98
CA GLY A 81 13.23 1.90 -0.97
C GLY A 81 13.96 1.28 -2.15
N VAL A 82 15.21 1.70 -2.32
CA VAL A 82 16.12 1.17 -3.33
C VAL A 82 17.04 0.14 -2.68
N VAL A 83 17.14 -1.04 -3.29
CA VAL A 83 18.04 -2.11 -2.84
C VAL A 83 19.22 -2.20 -3.80
N LYS A 84 20.44 -2.21 -3.25
CA LYS A 84 21.69 -2.42 -4.01
C LYS A 84 22.60 -3.41 -3.28
N LEU A 85 23.46 -4.09 -4.03
CA LEU A 85 24.51 -4.91 -3.44
C LEU A 85 25.50 -4.02 -2.68
N ALA A 86 25.80 -4.38 -1.43
CA ALA A 86 26.63 -3.57 -0.54
C ALA A 86 28.02 -3.26 -1.11
N GLN A 87 28.59 -4.19 -1.88
CA GLN A 87 29.93 -4.07 -2.46
C GLN A 87 29.93 -3.55 -3.91
N SER A 88 28.76 -3.25 -4.47
CA SER A 88 28.65 -2.75 -5.84
C SER A 88 28.71 -1.22 -5.85
N ARG A 89 29.61 -0.67 -6.66
CA ARG A 89 29.56 0.75 -7.00
C ARG A 89 28.40 0.98 -7.96
N THR A 90 27.55 1.93 -7.62
CA THR A 90 26.50 2.42 -8.52
C THR A 90 27.15 3.12 -9.72
N THR A 91 26.54 2.97 -10.89
CA THR A 91 26.93 3.75 -12.07
C THR A 91 26.40 5.17 -11.92
N PRO A 92 26.98 6.18 -12.61
CA PRO A 92 26.44 7.53 -12.59
C PRO A 92 24.95 7.61 -12.99
N ALA A 93 24.52 6.74 -13.92
CA ALA A 93 23.12 6.64 -14.31
C ALA A 93 22.23 6.07 -13.18
N ALA A 94 22.72 5.09 -12.42
CA ALA A 94 21.99 4.55 -11.27
C ALA A 94 21.87 5.58 -10.14
N ASP A 95 22.93 6.36 -9.87
CA ASP A 95 22.87 7.43 -8.89
C ASP A 95 21.89 8.52 -9.31
N ALA A 96 21.95 8.96 -10.58
CA ALA A 96 20.98 9.93 -11.12
C ALA A 96 19.53 9.43 -11.03
N PHE A 97 19.29 8.14 -11.28
CA PHE A 97 17.97 7.53 -11.12
C PHE A 97 17.51 7.52 -9.66
N ILE A 98 18.40 7.20 -8.71
CA ILE A 98 18.10 7.21 -7.28
C ILE A 98 17.73 8.63 -6.81
N GLU A 99 18.46 9.65 -7.24
CA GLU A 99 18.13 11.04 -6.93
C GLU A 99 16.77 11.44 -7.51
N LEU A 100 16.49 11.11 -8.78
CA LEU A 100 15.19 11.35 -9.40
C LEU A 100 14.04 10.70 -8.62
N LEU A 101 14.23 9.48 -8.12
CA LEU A 101 13.23 8.79 -7.30
C LEU A 101 12.98 9.52 -5.97
N LYS A 102 14.04 10.01 -5.31
CA LYS A 102 13.91 10.76 -4.05
C LYS A 102 13.13 12.06 -4.24
N ASP A 103 13.38 12.77 -5.35
CA ASP A 103 12.68 14.02 -5.67
C ASP A 103 11.20 13.76 -5.97
N SER A 104 10.90 12.75 -6.78
CA SER A 104 9.53 12.39 -7.18
C SER A 104 8.65 11.97 -6.01
N VAL A 105 9.23 11.29 -5.02
CA VAL A 105 8.53 10.90 -3.78
C VAL A 105 8.38 12.06 -2.81
N SER A 106 9.29 13.05 -2.84
CA SER A 106 9.21 14.23 -1.96
C SER A 106 8.07 15.18 -2.32
N ASP A 107 7.68 15.22 -3.60
CA ASP A 107 6.53 16.02 -4.10
C ASP A 107 5.17 15.43 -3.69
N HIS A 108 5.16 14.16 -3.25
CA HIS A 108 4.00 13.47 -2.68
C HIS A 108 4.34 13.01 -1.26
N PRO A 109 4.36 13.93 -0.28
CA PRO A 109 4.94 13.67 1.02
C PRO A 109 4.36 12.40 1.63
N PRO A 110 5.21 11.52 2.21
CA PRO A 110 4.72 10.36 2.93
C PRO A 110 3.76 10.86 4.00
N GLN A 111 2.55 10.28 4.03
CA GLN A 111 1.59 10.56 5.07
C GLN A 111 2.25 10.21 6.40
N LYS A 112 2.52 11.24 7.20
CA LYS A 112 3.31 11.18 8.42
C LYS A 112 2.81 10.02 9.30
N ALA A 113 3.64 8.98 9.44
CA ALA A 113 3.55 8.06 10.57
C ALA A 113 4.36 8.67 11.71
N THR A 114 3.70 9.03 12.80
CA THR A 114 4.31 9.55 14.02
C THR A 114 5.04 8.41 14.75
N ALA A 115 6.29 8.14 14.36
CA ALA A 115 7.12 7.17 15.07
C ALA A 115 7.62 7.77 16.40
N LYS A 116 7.05 7.33 17.52
CA LYS A 116 7.69 7.51 18.84
C LYS A 116 8.81 6.49 19.00
N THR A 117 10.05 6.97 18.92
CA THR A 117 11.26 6.22 19.31
C THR A 117 11.18 5.88 20.80
N GLN A 118 10.92 4.61 21.14
CA GLN A 118 11.21 4.10 22.47
C GLN A 118 12.62 3.50 22.46
N LYS A 119 13.52 4.16 23.18
CA LYS A 119 14.86 3.69 23.49
C LYS A 119 14.75 2.37 24.25
N ILE A 120 15.39 1.33 23.75
CA ILE A 120 15.67 0.13 24.53
C ILE A 120 17.04 0.37 25.17
N SER A 121 17.05 0.68 26.47
CA SER A 121 18.26 0.68 27.29
C SER A 121 18.60 -0.75 27.70
N ALA A 122 19.92 -1.00 27.77
CA ALA A 122 20.60 -2.25 28.08
C ALA A 122 20.09 -3.01 29.32
#